data_AF-G8WVG5-F1
#
_entry.id   AF-G8WVG5-F1
#
_cell.length_a   1.000
_cell.length_b   1.000
_cell.length_c   1.000
_cell.angle_alpha   90.00
_cell.angle_beta   90.00
_cell.angle_gamma   90.00
#
_symmetry.space_group_name_H-M   'P 1'
#
loop_
_entity.id
_entity.type
_entity.pdbx_description
1 polymer ?
#
loop_
_entity_poly.entity_id
_entity_poly.type
_entity_poly.pdbx_seq_one_letter_code
_entity_poly.pdbx_strand_id
1 'polypeptide(L)' 'MSRNAARRLLTEHAEYGHWELDRLRLYPDGSRKVRLRRRIIRQVRATW' A
#
# COMPACT_ATOMS: atom_id res chain seq x y z
N MET A 1 12.48 13.56 -1.99
CA MET A 1 11.31 13.18 -1.16
C MET A 1 11.80 12.78 0.23
N SER A 2 11.25 13.36 1.31
CA SER A 2 11.63 12.96 2.67
C SER A 2 10.93 11.65 3.09
N ARG A 3 11.49 10.93 4.07
CA ARG A 3 10.90 9.68 4.61
C ARG A 3 9.44 9.85 5.05
N ASN A 4 9.11 11.01 5.61
CA ASN A 4 7.76 11.33 6.07
C ASN A 4 6.78 11.56 4.91
N ALA A 5 7.22 12.19 3.82
CA ALA A 5 6.40 12.37 2.63
C ALA A 5 6.08 11.02 1.97
N ALA A 6 7.07 10.12 1.86
CA ALA A 6 6.85 8.76 1.35
C ALA A 6 5.85 7.97 2.20
N ARG A 7 5.96 8.08 3.54
CA ARG A 7 5.04 7.42 4.46
C ARG A 7 3.60 7.91 4.28
N ARG A 8 3.39 9.22 4.22
CA ARG A 8 2.05 9.83 4.11
C ARG A 8 1.35 9.42 2.82
N LEU A 9 2.06 9.47 1.69
CA LEU A 9 1.53 9.12 0.37
C LEU A 9 1.13 7.64 0.27
N LEU A 10 1.92 6.75 0.89
CA LEU A 10 1.59 5.32 0.98
C LEU A 10 0.41 5.05 1.90
N THR A 11 0.29 5.77 3.02
CA THR A 11 -0.85 5.67 3.95
C THR A 11 -2.14 6.12 3.26
N GLU A 12 -2.15 7.28 2.60
CA GLU A 12 -3.33 7.78 1.88
C GLU A 12 -3.80 6.80 0.79
N HIS A 13 -2.88 6.19 0.04
CA HIS A 13 -3.25 5.15 -0.92
C HIS A 13 -3.83 3.90 -0.25
N ALA A 14 -3.31 3.50 0.91
CA ALA A 14 -3.86 2.36 1.66
C ALA A 14 -5.28 2.64 2.17
N GLU A 15 -5.52 3.86 2.66
CA GLU A 15 -6.77 4.27 3.31
C GLU A 15 -7.93 4.41 2.32
N TYR A 16 -7.70 4.96 1.12
CA TYR A 16 -8.79 5.23 0.16
C TYR A 16 -8.96 4.18 -0.94
N GLY A 17 -7.91 3.43 -1.29
CA GLY A 17 -7.98 2.49 -2.41
C GLY A 17 -7.94 1.01 -2.03
N HIS A 18 -7.94 0.69 -0.73
CA HIS A 18 -7.70 -0.66 -0.21
C HIS A 18 -6.39 -1.26 -0.71
N TRP A 19 -5.33 -0.43 -0.77
CA TRP A 19 -4.02 -0.89 -1.17
C TRP A 19 -3.27 -1.43 0.05
N GLU A 20 -2.82 -2.68 -0.04
CA GLU A 20 -1.96 -3.31 0.97
C GLU A 20 -0.51 -3.31 0.49
N LEU A 21 0.44 -3.22 1.42
CA LEU A 21 1.86 -3.37 1.10
C LEU A 21 2.13 -4.78 0.56
N ASP A 22 2.57 -4.87 -0.70
CA ASP A 22 2.96 -6.14 -1.34
C ASP A 22 4.46 -6.42 -1.12
N ARG A 23 5.30 -5.41 -1.35
CA ARG A 23 6.76 -5.54 -1.21
C ARG A 23 7.42 -4.21 -0.93
N LEU A 24 8.37 -4.21 0.00
CA LEU A 24 9.30 -3.11 0.24
C LEU A 24 10.72 -3.58 -0.09
N ARG A 25 11.46 -2.80 -0.89
CA ARG A 25 12.89 -3.00 -1.10
C ARG A 25 13.64 -1.73 -0.73
N LEU A 26 14.64 -1.89 0.13
CA LEU A 26 15.63 -0.86 0.44
C LEU A 26 16.88 -1.13 -0.40
N TYR A 27 17.41 -0.10 -1.05
CA TYR A 27 18.65 -0.18 -1.81
C TYR A 27 19.81 0.39 -0.99
N PRO A 28 21.07 0.02 -1.30
CA PRO A 28 22.26 0.50 -0.58
C PRO A 28 22.43 2.02 -0.62
N ASP A 29 21.92 2.68 -1.66
CA ASP A 29 21.90 4.14 -1.83
C ASP A 29 20.85 4.84 -0.96
N GLY A 30 20.10 4.10 -0.13
CA GLY A 30 19.05 4.61 0.74
C GLY A 30 17.70 4.80 0.05
N SER A 31 17.60 4.55 -1.26
CA SER A 31 16.34 4.61 -1.98
C SER A 31 15.42 3.44 -1.63
N ARG A 32 14.11 3.64 -1.79
CA ARG A 32 13.10 2.62 -1.47
C ARG A 32 12.17 2.43 -2.65
N LYS A 33 11.93 1.17 -3.01
CA LYS A 33 10.90 0.78 -3.98
C LYS A 33 9.78 0.06 -3.25
N VAL A 34 8.57 0.56 -3.41
CA VAL A 34 7.36 0.01 -2.78
C VAL A 34 6.44 -0.52 -3.87
N ARG A 35 6.00 -1.76 -3.70
CA ARG A 35 4.89 -2.35 -4.44
C ARG A 35 3.68 -2.38 -3.53
N LEU A 36 2.57 -1.89 -4.03
CA LEU A 36 1.27 -1.98 -3.40
C LEU A 36 0.40 -2.93 -4.23
N ARG A 37 -0.45 -3.71 -3.57
CA ARG A 37 -1.48 -4.53 -4.22
C ARG A 37 -2.85 -4.05 -3.78
N ARG A 38 -3.82 -4.05 -4.68
CA ARG A 38 -5.20 -3.72 -4.34
C ARG A 38 -5.88 -4.96 -3.75
N ARG A 39 -6.41 -4.84 -2.54
CA ARG A 39 -7.26 -5.88 -1.95
C ARG A 39 -8.66 -5.79 -2.53
N ILE A 40 -9.07 -6.83 -3.22
CA ILE A 40 -10.45 -6.95 -3.73
C ILE A 40 -11.30 -7.51 -2.60
N ILE A 41 -12.14 -6.67 -1.99
CA ILE A 41 -13.13 -7.10 -1.00
C ILE A 41 -14.35 -7.62 -1.76
N ARG A 42 -14.52 -8.94 -1.80
CA ARG A 42 -15.72 -9.56 -2.38
C ARG A 42 -16.81 -9.60 -1.32
N GLN A 43 -17.92 -8.90 -1.55
CA GLN A 43 -19.10 -9.10 -0.70
C GLN A 43 -19.69 -10.49 -0.99
N VAL A 44 -19.65 -11.36 0.02
CA VAL A 44 -20.41 -12.61 -0.01
C VAL A 44 -21.86 -12.25 0.29
N ARG A 45 -22.79 -12.57 -0.62
CA ARG A 45 -24.21 -12.38 -0.37
C ARG A 45 -24.63 -13.39 0.72
N ALA A 46 -25.12 -12.88 1.84
CA ALA A 46 -25.79 -13.72 2.83
C ALA A 46 -27.04 -14.32 2.17
N THR A 47 -27.02 -15.62 1.98
CA THR A 47 -28.21 -16.37 1.56
C THR A 47 -28.78 -16.91 2.86
N TRP A 48 -29.94 -16.39 3.25
CA TRP A 48 -30.73 -16.89 4.38
C TRP A 48 -31.64 -18.01 3.88
#